data_AF-A0A8S0SPC7-F1
#
_entry.id   AF-A0A8S0SPC7-F1
#
_cell.length_a   1.000
_cell.length_b   1.000
_cell.length_c   1.000
_cell.angle_alpha   90.00
_cell.angle_beta   90.00
_cell.angle_gamma   90.00
#
_symmetry.space_group_name_H-M   'P 1'
#
loop_
_entity.id
_entity.type
_entity.pdbx_description
1 polymer ?
#
loop_
_entity_poly.entity_id
_entity_poly.type
_entity_poly.pdbx_seq_one_letter_code
_entity_poly.pdbx_strand_id
1 'polypeptide(L)'
;MANRFEKHQNDALKLAFEESVHLTKEKKTELVRATGLDMEQVTSWFNRKRARKRARESKMELEQTMAELHQALQESQEKEARLQKELQESRGREAELEAENQQLKQRLTITEGDLQFDSVLKFLKGHP
;
A
#
# COMPACT_ATOMS: atom_id res chain seq x y z
N MET A 1 3.01 33.70 26.65
CA MET A 1 4.45 33.59 26.98
C MET A 1 4.76 32.17 27.40
N ALA A 2 5.75 31.52 26.79
CA ALA A 2 6.24 30.23 27.27
C ALA A 2 7.05 30.50 28.54
N ASN A 3 6.43 30.34 29.73
CA ASN A 3 7.17 30.46 30.99
C ASN A 3 8.24 29.36 31.00
N ARG A 4 9.49 29.76 30.79
CA ARG A 4 10.63 28.86 30.72
C ARG A 4 11.03 28.59 32.16
N PHE A 5 10.59 27.46 32.70
CA PHE A 5 11.02 27.03 34.02
C PHE A 5 12.54 26.83 34.04
N GLU A 6 13.13 26.99 35.22
CA GLU A 6 14.55 26.72 35.42
C GLU A 6 14.88 25.25 35.16
N LYS A 7 16.17 24.94 35.00
CA LYS A 7 16.63 23.58 34.73
C LYS A 7 16.20 22.62 35.85
N HIS A 8 16.43 23.00 37.10
CA HIS A 8 16.09 22.18 38.27
C HIS A 8 14.59 21.89 38.36
N GLN A 9 13.74 22.89 38.08
CA GLN A 9 12.28 22.75 38.04
C GLN A 9 11.84 21.79 36.93
N ASN A 10 12.39 21.95 35.73
CA ASN A 10 12.09 21.03 34.63
C ASN A 10 12.53 19.60 34.92
N ASP A 11 13.69 19.42 35.54
CA ASP A 11 14.22 18.09 35.81
C ASP A 11 13.39 17.39 36.91
N ALA A 12 12.98 18.10 37.96
CA ALA A 12 12.04 17.58 38.95
C ALA A 12 10.68 17.19 38.33
N LEU A 13 10.12 18.03 37.45
CA LEU A 13 8.86 17.75 36.75
C LEU A 13 8.99 16.55 35.79
N LYS A 14 10.14 16.39 35.11
CA LYS A 14 10.41 15.23 34.24
C LYS A 14 10.51 13.95 35.04
N LEU A 15 11.30 13.94 36.11
CA LEU A 15 11.47 12.77 36.98
C LEU A 15 10.13 12.30 37.54
N ALA A 16 9.30 13.23 38.04
CA ALA A 16 7.97 12.88 38.52
C ALA A 16 7.03 12.38 37.40
N PHE A 17 7.19 12.87 36.17
CA PHE A 17 6.41 12.39 35.02
C PHE A 17 6.82 10.99 34.56
N GLU A 18 8.11 10.66 34.71
CA GLU A 18 8.65 9.32 34.44
C GLU A 18 8.15 8.32 35.47
N GLU A 19 8.05 8.72 36.74
CA GLU A 19 7.44 7.92 37.81
C GLU A 19 5.92 7.73 37.59
N SER A 20 5.20 8.81 37.28
CA SER A 20 3.78 8.75 36.95
C SER A 20 3.33 9.85 35.99
N VAL A 21 2.67 9.42 34.91
CA VAL A 21 2.07 10.31 33.90
C VAL A 21 0.90 11.13 34.46
N HIS A 22 0.25 10.62 35.52
CA HIS A 22 -0.90 11.24 36.17
C HIS A 22 -0.59 11.51 37.64
N LEU A 23 -0.47 12.80 38.00
CA LEU A 23 -0.20 13.18 39.37
C LEU A 23 -1.42 12.97 40.28
N THR A 24 -1.18 12.36 41.44
CA THR A 24 -2.09 12.40 42.59
C THR A 24 -2.06 13.77 43.26
N LYS A 25 -2.99 14.04 44.17
CA LYS A 25 -3.07 15.32 44.88
C LYS A 25 -1.82 15.55 45.73
N GLU A 26 -1.36 14.50 46.40
CA GLU A 26 -0.19 14.49 47.27
C GLU A 26 1.07 14.79 46.47
N LYS A 27 1.25 14.11 45.32
CA LYS A 27 2.42 14.33 44.45
C LYS A 27 2.44 15.73 43.84
N LYS A 28 1.28 16.30 43.53
CA LYS A 28 1.19 17.71 43.10
C LYS A 28 1.67 18.65 44.20
N THR A 29 1.22 18.46 45.44
CA THR A 29 1.66 19.31 46.57
C THR A 29 3.15 19.18 46.86
N GLU A 30 3.71 17.97 46.73
CA GLU A 30 5.15 17.74 46.85
C GLU A 30 5.93 18.49 45.76
N LEU A 31 5.48 18.41 44.50
CA LEU A 31 6.11 19.10 43.38
C LEU A 31 6.08 20.62 43.50
N VAL A 32 4.96 21.18 43.97
CA VAL A 32 4.84 22.62 44.25
C VAL A 32 5.91 23.05 45.27
N ARG A 33 6.06 22.29 46.37
CA ARG A 33 7.08 22.57 47.39
C ARG A 33 8.50 22.40 46.86
N ALA A 34 8.77 21.36 46.08
CA ALA A 34 10.11 21.05 45.58
C ALA A 34 10.59 22.01 44.48
N THR A 35 9.66 22.54 43.67
CA THR A 35 9.99 23.39 42.51
C THR A 35 9.74 24.87 42.75
N GLY A 36 8.99 25.23 43.80
CA GLY A 36 8.51 26.60 44.04
C GLY A 36 7.50 27.09 43.01
N LEU A 37 7.00 26.22 42.13
CA LEU A 37 6.00 26.54 41.13
C LEU A 37 4.60 26.48 41.72
N ASP A 38 3.68 27.26 41.13
CA ASP A 38 2.28 27.17 41.50
C ASP A 38 1.61 25.87 40.97
N MET A 39 0.54 25.46 41.65
CA MET A 39 -0.27 24.30 41.33
C MET A 39 -0.80 24.31 39.89
N GLU A 40 -1.19 25.48 39.37
CA GLU A 40 -1.64 25.62 37.99
C GLU A 40 -0.49 25.40 37.00
N GLN A 41 0.71 25.89 37.33
CA GLN A 41 1.91 25.74 36.50
C GLN A 41 2.33 24.27 36.40
N VAL A 42 2.33 23.54 37.52
CA VAL A 42 2.59 22.10 37.56
C VAL A 42 1.55 21.36 36.72
N THR A 43 0.26 21.63 36.94
CA THR A 43 -0.83 20.97 36.20
C THR A 43 -0.75 21.25 34.69
N SER A 44 -0.52 22.51 34.31
CA SER A 44 -0.37 22.93 32.91
C SER A 44 0.82 22.26 32.24
N TRP A 45 1.96 22.14 32.94
CA TRP A 45 3.13 21.42 32.42
C TRP A 45 2.83 19.95 32.15
N PHE A 46 2.16 19.26 33.07
CA PHE A 46 1.76 17.85 32.91
C PHE A 46 0.77 17.68 31.74
N ASN A 47 -0.23 18.56 31.63
CA ASN A 47 -1.18 18.56 30.52
C ASN A 47 -0.45 18.71 29.16
N ARG A 48 0.47 19.69 29.06
CA ARG A 48 1.28 19.91 27.85
C ARG A 48 2.21 18.72 27.56
N LYS A 49 2.83 18.13 28.58
CA LYS A 49 3.70 16.95 28.42
C LYS A 49 2.89 15.76 27.89
N ARG A 50 1.71 15.48 28.43
CA ARG A 50 0.79 14.44 27.92
C ARG A 50 0.32 14.73 26.50
N ALA A 51 -0.05 15.97 26.19
CA ALA A 51 -0.45 16.36 24.84
C ALA A 51 0.68 16.14 23.82
N ARG A 52 1.91 16.54 24.17
CA ARG A 52 3.10 16.30 23.33
C ARG A 52 3.43 14.81 23.18
N LYS A 53 3.25 14.00 24.23
CA LYS A 53 3.42 12.54 24.16
C LYS A 53 2.44 11.94 23.14
N ARG A 54 1.14 12.21 23.30
CA ARG A 54 0.08 11.76 22.37
C ARG A 54 0.32 12.22 20.93
N ALA A 55 0.72 13.48 20.74
CA ALA A 55 1.01 14.00 19.41
C ALA A 55 2.19 13.29 18.73
N ARG A 56 3.21 12.87 19.51
CA ARG A 56 4.33 12.08 18.98
C ARG A 56 3.92 10.65 18.63
N GLU A 57 3.15 10.01 19.50
CA GLU A 57 2.61 8.66 19.26
C GLU A 57 1.76 8.66 17.98
N SER A 58 0.80 9.59 17.86
CA SER A 58 -0.02 9.74 16.66
C SER A 58 0.79 10.06 15.40
N LYS A 59 1.87 10.86 15.50
CA LYS A 59 2.76 11.11 14.36
C LYS A 59 3.48 9.84 13.91
N MET A 60 3.98 9.05 14.86
CA MET A 60 4.64 7.77 14.56
C MET A 60 3.68 6.78 13.91
N GLU A 61 2.46 6.65 14.44
CA GLU A 61 1.40 5.82 13.86
C GLU A 61 1.09 6.25 12.43
N LEU A 62 0.94 7.56 12.19
CA LEU A 62 0.69 8.10 10.85
C LEU A 62 1.85 7.79 9.89
N GLU A 63 3.10 7.91 10.34
CA GLU A 63 4.28 7.58 9.55
C GLU A 63 4.34 6.09 9.19
N GLN A 64 3.97 5.20 10.12
CA GLN A 64 3.87 3.76 9.88
C GLN A 64 2.80 3.44 8.84
N THR A 65 1.57 3.95 9.00
CA THR A 65 0.48 3.74 8.04
C THR A 65 0.84 4.28 6.66
N MET A 66 1.53 5.42 6.58
CA MET A 66 1.96 5.99 5.31
C MET A 66 2.99 5.10 4.61
N ALA A 67 3.92 4.50 5.36
CA ALA A 67 4.89 3.56 4.81
C ALA A 67 4.21 2.27 4.29
N GLU A 68 3.27 1.72 5.06
CA GLU A 68 2.48 0.55 4.65
C GLU A 68 1.67 0.83 3.37
N LEU A 69 1.04 2.01 3.29
CA LEU A 69 0.26 2.41 2.11
C LEU A 69 1.15 2.56 0.87
N HIS A 70 2.35 3.14 1.01
CA HIS A 70 3.29 3.23 -0.10
C HIS A 70 3.75 1.86 -0.58
N GLN A 71 4.04 0.94 0.34
CA GLN A 71 4.41 -0.43 -0.03
C GLN A 71 3.27 -1.13 -0.77
N ALA A 72 2.04 -1.07 -0.24
CA ALA A 72 0.87 -1.67 -0.88
C ALA A 72 0.59 -1.08 -2.28
N LEU A 73 0.78 0.23 -2.44
CA LEU A 73 0.65 0.90 -3.73
C LEU A 73 1.69 0.37 -4.73
N GLN A 74 2.95 0.24 -4.31
CA GLN A 74 4.01 -0.28 -5.16
C GLN A 74 3.72 -1.74 -5.58
N GLU A 75 3.34 -2.60 -4.62
CA GLU A 75 2.98 -3.99 -4.90
C GLU A 75 1.80 -4.10 -5.89
N SER A 76 0.80 -3.22 -5.74
CA SER A 76 -0.33 -3.15 -6.68
C SER A 76 0.12 -2.75 -8.08
N GLN A 77 0.99 -1.74 -8.20
CA GLN A 77 1.53 -1.29 -9.48
C GLN A 77 2.36 -2.39 -10.17
N GLU A 78 3.21 -3.10 -9.41
CA GLU A 78 3.98 -4.22 -9.93
C GLU A 78 3.08 -5.36 -10.40
N LYS A 79 2.04 -5.68 -9.64
CA LYS A 79 1.07 -6.71 -10.02
C LYS A 79 0.32 -6.32 -11.29
N GLU A 80 -0.11 -5.07 -11.40
CA GLU A 80 -0.77 -4.55 -12.60
C GLU A 80 0.14 -4.65 -13.83
N ALA A 81 1.41 -4.24 -13.71
CA ALA A 81 2.38 -4.35 -14.79
C ALA A 81 2.61 -5.81 -15.23
N ARG A 82 2.65 -6.75 -14.29
CA ARG A 82 2.75 -8.19 -14.59
C ARG A 82 1.54 -8.69 -15.38
N LEU A 83 0.33 -8.33 -14.94
CA LEU A 83 -0.90 -8.73 -15.62
C LEU A 83 -1.02 -8.12 -17.00
N GLN A 84 -0.61 -6.86 -17.18
CA GLN A 84 -0.59 -6.22 -18.50
C GLN A 84 0.36 -6.95 -19.46
N LYS A 85 1.53 -7.36 -18.99
CA LYS A 85 2.47 -8.15 -19.78
C LYS A 85 1.89 -9.52 -20.17
N GLU A 86 1.33 -10.25 -19.20
CA GLU A 86 0.69 -11.55 -19.45
C GLU A 86 -0.47 -11.44 -20.44
N LEU A 87 -1.27 -10.38 -20.34
CA LEU A 87 -2.35 -10.09 -21.27
C LEU A 87 -1.82 -9.84 -22.69
N GLN A 88 -0.73 -9.08 -22.83
CA GLN A 88 -0.10 -8.83 -24.12
C GLN A 88 0.45 -10.12 -24.74
N GLU A 89 1.11 -10.97 -23.95
CA GLU A 89 1.59 -12.28 -24.39
C GLU A 89 0.46 -13.23 -24.79
N SER A 90 -0.65 -13.23 -24.03
CA SER A 90 -1.84 -14.01 -24.39
C SER A 90 -2.45 -13.55 -25.71
N ARG A 91 -2.58 -12.22 -25.90
CA ARG A 91 -3.08 -11.64 -27.14
C ARG A 91 -2.19 -11.95 -28.34
N GLY A 92 -0.86 -11.94 -28.16
CA GLY A 92 0.08 -12.34 -29.21
C GLY A 92 -0.11 -13.79 -29.63
N ARG A 93 -0.19 -14.71 -28.65
CA ARG A 93 -0.44 -16.14 -28.91
C ARG A 93 -1.78 -16.38 -29.59
N GLU A 94 -2.82 -15.66 -29.19
CA GLU A 94 -4.15 -15.74 -29.82
C GLU A 94 -4.09 -15.32 -31.29
N ALA A 95 -3.41 -14.22 -31.61
CA ALA A 95 -3.24 -13.76 -32.99
C ALA A 95 -2.45 -14.76 -33.87
N GLU A 96 -1.42 -15.41 -33.31
CA GLU A 96 -0.68 -16.48 -34.01
C GLU A 96 -1.58 -17.67 -34.33
N LEU A 97 -2.37 -18.12 -33.35
CA LEU A 97 -3.32 -19.22 -33.53
C LEU A 97 -4.42 -18.87 -34.53
N GLU A 98 -4.92 -17.62 -34.52
CA GLU A 98 -5.89 -17.15 -35.51
C GLU A 98 -5.31 -17.16 -36.93
N ALA A 99 -4.05 -16.71 -37.10
CA ALA A 99 -3.38 -16.72 -38.40
C ALA A 99 -3.18 -18.16 -38.91
N GLU A 100 -2.73 -19.08 -38.06
CA GLU A 100 -2.60 -20.50 -38.41
C GLU A 100 -3.96 -21.10 -38.77
N ASN A 101 -5.01 -20.79 -38.00
CA ASN A 101 -6.36 -21.26 -38.27
C ASN A 101 -6.88 -20.77 -39.64
N GLN A 102 -6.60 -19.52 -40.00
CA GLN A 102 -6.92 -18.96 -41.32
C GLN A 102 -6.15 -19.66 -42.44
N GLN A 103 -4.85 -19.91 -42.26
CA GLN A 103 -4.03 -20.63 -43.24
C GLN A 103 -4.53 -22.06 -43.46
N LEU A 104 -4.87 -22.78 -42.38
CA LEU A 104 -5.42 -24.13 -42.47
C LEU A 104 -6.77 -24.14 -43.20
N LYS A 105 -7.67 -23.18 -42.93
CA LYS A 105 -8.94 -23.02 -43.66
C LYS A 105 -8.72 -22.80 -45.17
N GLN A 106 -7.75 -21.96 -45.55
CA GLN A 106 -7.42 -21.74 -46.96
C GLN A 106 -6.91 -23.04 -47.62
N ARG A 107 -6.01 -23.77 -46.94
CA ARG A 107 -5.47 -25.05 -47.44
C ARG A 107 -6.57 -26.11 -47.63
N LEU A 108 -7.47 -26.23 -46.66
CA LEU A 108 -8.62 -27.15 -46.76
C LEU A 108 -9.52 -26.79 -47.94
N THR A 109 -9.82 -25.50 -48.13
CA THR A 109 -10.65 -25.03 -49.26
C THR A 109 -10.03 -25.42 -50.61
N ILE A 110 -8.71 -25.28 -50.78
CA ILE A 110 -8.01 -25.69 -52.01
C ILE A 110 -8.10 -27.20 -52.20
N THR A 111 -7.84 -27.98 -51.16
CA THR A 111 -7.88 -29.45 -51.24
C THR A 111 -9.29 -29.97 -51.52
N GLU A 112 -10.33 -29.38 -50.92
CA GLU A 112 -11.73 -29.70 -51.23
C GLU A 112 -12.08 -29.34 -52.68
N GLY A 113 -11.60 -28.20 -53.19
CA GLY A 113 -11.73 -27.82 -54.59
C GLY A 113 -11.05 -28.80 -55.56
N ASP A 114 -9.84 -29.25 -55.22
CA ASP A 114 -9.09 -30.25 -56.00
C ASP A 114 -9.80 -31.62 -55.99
N LEU A 115 -10.34 -32.05 -54.84
CA LEU A 115 -11.13 -33.28 -54.73
C LEU A 115 -12.44 -33.21 -55.53
N GLN A 116 -13.10 -32.03 -55.55
CA GLN A 116 -14.26 -31.80 -56.40
C GLN A 116 -13.89 -31.83 -57.89
N PHE A 117 -12.77 -31.21 -58.27
CA PHE A 117 -12.27 -31.19 -59.65
C PHE A 117 -11.86 -32.60 -60.14
N ASP A 118 -11.16 -33.37 -59.31
CA ASP A 118 -10.78 -34.76 -59.61
C ASP A 118 -12.00 -35.68 -59.72
N SER A 119 -13.04 -35.44 -58.92
CA SER A 119 -14.31 -36.17 -59.01
C SER A 119 -15.04 -35.86 -60.33
N VAL A 120 -15.03 -34.59 -60.77
CA VAL A 120 -15.57 -34.18 -62.07
C VAL A 120 -14.75 -34.77 -63.23
N LEU A 121 -13.42 -34.79 -63.14
CA LEU A 121 -12.56 -35.41 -64.16
C LEU A 121 -12.74 -36.92 -64.26
N LYS A 122 -12.92 -37.62 -63.13
CA LYS A 122 -13.24 -39.06 -63.11
C LYS A 122 -14.62 -39.33 -63.72
N PHE A 123 -15.61 -38.46 -63.48
CA PHE A 123 -16.93 -38.56 -64.09
C PHE A 123 -16.88 -38.34 -65.62
N LEU A 124 -16.10 -37.37 -66.10
CA LEU A 124 -15.94 -37.09 -67.54
C LEU A 124 -15.11 -38.15 -68.29
N LYS A 125 -14.19 -38.86 -67.62
CA LYS A 125 -13.40 -39.95 -68.22
C LYS A 125 -14.05 -41.34 -68.07
N GLY A 126 -15.24 -41.41 -67.45
CA GLY A 126 -15.91 -42.65 -67.06
C GLY A 126 -17.24 -42.92 -67.78
N HIS A 127 -17.41 -42.51 -69.02
CA HIS A 127 -18.54 -42.93 -69.87
C HIS A 127 -18.00 -43.62 -71.15
N PRO A 128 -18.54 -44.79 -71.54
CA PRO A 128 -18.02 -45.63 -72.64
C PRO A 128 -18.09 -44.98 -74.02
#